data_AF-A0A1G3QBT6-F1
#
_entry.id   AF-A0A1G3QBT6-F1
#
_cell.length_a   1.000
_cell.length_b   1.000
_cell.length_c   1.000
_cell.angle_alpha   90.00
_cell.angle_beta   90.00
_cell.angle_gamma   90.00
#
_symmetry.space_group_name_H-M   'P 1'
#
loop_
_entity.id
_entity.type
_entity.pdbx_description
1 polymer ?
#
loop_
_entity_poly.entity_id
_entity_poly.type
_entity_poly.pdbx_seq_one_letter_code
_entity_poly.pdbx_strand_id
1 'polypeptide(L)'
;MRFNLTKEFEMPTSLTKDEKIVLIAVMKYIVSTDGIITDREIDDINDIAEEKGFEDFQTLFNEVDRIIRSLEDLKNMIHKVDNVESRSTIFKHAVEFSRADADINPHEVEILQYMSTVWKISLTSLLEEG
;
A
#
# COMPACT_ATOMS: atom_id res chain seq x y z
N MET A 1 28.06 5.44 -34.89
CA MET A 1 27.78 4.35 -33.94
C MET A 1 26.74 4.88 -32.95
N ARG A 2 25.48 4.47 -33.07
CA ARG A 2 24.41 4.93 -32.16
C ARG A 2 24.34 3.93 -31.00
N PHE A 3 24.58 4.41 -29.79
CA PHE A 3 24.37 3.65 -28.56
C PHE A 3 22.87 3.69 -28.25
N ASN A 4 22.21 2.53 -28.27
CA ASN A 4 20.83 2.40 -27.79
C ASN A 4 20.85 2.48 -26.26
N LEU A 5 20.38 3.60 -25.72
CA LEU A 5 20.04 3.80 -24.32
C LEU A 5 18.53 3.71 -24.17
N THR A 6 17.99 2.50 -24.19
CA THR A 6 16.66 2.19 -23.64
C THR A 6 16.75 0.81 -23.03
N LYS A 7 17.48 0.71 -21.92
CA LYS A 7 17.17 -0.32 -20.93
C LYS A 7 16.00 0.24 -20.16
N GLU A 8 14.80 0.07 -20.72
CA GLU A 8 13.58 0.24 -19.93
C GLU A 8 13.76 -0.66 -18.71
N PHE A 9 13.77 -0.02 -17.55
CA PHE A 9 13.78 -0.72 -16.28
C PHE A 9 12.40 -1.37 -16.18
N GLU A 10 12.27 -2.58 -16.73
CA GLU A 10 11.09 -3.42 -16.53
C GLU A 10 11.06 -3.76 -15.03
N MET A 11 10.45 -2.88 -14.25
CA MET A 11 10.00 -3.20 -12.90
C MET A 11 9.08 -4.43 -13.05
N PRO A 12 9.20 -5.51 -12.26
CA PRO A 12 8.10 -6.43 -12.09
C PRO A 12 6.92 -5.65 -11.49
N THR A 13 6.11 -5.04 -12.35
CA THR A 13 5.07 -4.07 -12.02
C THR A 13 3.86 -4.68 -11.32
N SER A 14 3.79 -6.01 -11.18
CA SER A 14 2.66 -6.66 -10.55
C SER A 14 3.02 -7.25 -9.18
N LEU A 15 2.43 -6.67 -8.15
CA LEU A 15 2.33 -7.30 -6.83
C LEU A 15 1.60 -8.65 -6.97
N THR A 16 2.10 -9.67 -6.27
CA THR A 16 1.40 -10.96 -6.13
C THR A 16 0.09 -10.77 -5.38
N LYS A 17 -0.86 -11.72 -5.51
CA LYS A 17 -2.16 -11.64 -4.82
C LYS A 17 -2.03 -11.31 -3.33
N ASP A 18 -1.12 -11.98 -2.62
CA ASP A 18 -0.90 -11.76 -1.19
C ASP A 18 -0.35 -10.36 -0.89
N GLU A 19 0.55 -9.85 -1.73
CA GLU A 19 1.07 -8.49 -1.63
C GLU A 19 0.02 -7.44 -1.98
N LYS A 20 -0.87 -7.71 -2.93
CA LYS A 20 -2.05 -6.88 -3.20
C LYS A 20 -2.98 -6.83 -2.00
N ILE A 21 -3.23 -7.98 -1.35
CA ILE A 21 -4.02 -8.07 -0.12
C ILE A 21 -3.39 -7.21 0.98
N VAL A 22 -2.06 -7.27 1.15
CA VAL A 22 -1.34 -6.42 2.13
C VAL A 22 -1.56 -4.95 1.82
N LEU A 23 -1.36 -4.52 0.57
CA LEU A 23 -1.55 -3.13 0.16
C LEU A 23 -2.97 -2.64 0.45
N ILE A 24 -3.98 -3.39 0.01
CA ILE A 24 -5.37 -3.03 0.19
C ILE A 24 -5.73 -2.97 1.68
N ALA A 25 -5.24 -3.91 2.48
CA ALA A 25 -5.50 -3.89 3.91
C ALA A 25 -4.84 -2.71 4.63
N VAL A 26 -3.63 -2.32 4.23
CA VAL A 26 -2.98 -1.10 4.74
C VAL A 26 -3.78 0.13 4.34
N MET A 27 -4.20 0.25 3.09
CA MET A 27 -5.04 1.36 2.62
C MET A 27 -6.34 1.46 3.42
N LYS A 28 -7.05 0.34 3.59
CA LYS A 28 -8.26 0.25 4.42
C LYS A 28 -8.00 0.67 5.86
N TYR A 29 -6.87 0.28 6.44
CA TYR A 29 -6.51 0.67 7.80
C TYR A 29 -6.22 2.18 7.92
N ILE A 30 -5.61 2.79 6.90
CA ILE A 30 -5.30 4.22 6.86
C ILE A 30 -6.59 5.05 6.84
N VAL A 31 -7.57 4.70 5.98
CA VAL A 31 -8.85 5.45 5.93
C VAL A 31 -9.82 5.10 7.05
N SER A 32 -9.74 3.90 7.63
CA SER A 32 -10.68 3.49 8.67
C SER A 32 -10.31 4.06 10.04
N THR A 33 -10.55 5.37 10.19
CA THR A 33 -10.37 6.14 11.44
C THR A 33 -11.19 5.58 12.61
N ASP A 34 -12.44 5.15 12.35
CA ASP A 34 -13.39 4.68 13.37
C ASP A 34 -13.84 3.21 13.17
N GLY A 35 -13.10 2.43 12.36
CA GLY A 35 -13.50 1.07 11.99
C GLY A 35 -14.67 1.02 11.00
N ILE A 36 -15.07 2.17 10.45
CA ILE A 36 -16.04 2.32 9.38
C ILE A 36 -15.28 2.87 8.17
N ILE A 37 -15.51 2.29 6.99
CA ILE A 37 -15.03 2.82 5.71
C ILE A 37 -16.26 3.30 4.97
N THR A 38 -16.24 4.55 4.52
CA THR A 38 -17.30 5.19 3.75
C THR A 38 -17.17 4.88 2.26
N ASP A 39 -18.26 4.97 1.51
CA ASP A 39 -18.25 4.74 0.06
C ASP A 39 -17.24 5.65 -0.67
N ARG A 40 -17.06 6.89 -0.20
CA ARG A 40 -16.06 7.82 -0.75
C ARG A 40 -14.63 7.29 -0.60
N GLU A 41 -14.29 6.79 0.59
CA GLU A 41 -12.95 6.23 0.83
C GLU A 41 -12.74 4.95 0.01
N ILE A 42 -13.79 4.17 -0.25
CA ILE A 42 -13.71 3.01 -1.16
C ILE A 42 -13.42 3.48 -2.59
N ASP A 43 -14.12 4.53 -3.04
CA ASP A 43 -13.92 5.12 -4.38
C ASP A 43 -12.49 5.65 -4.52
N ASP A 44 -11.96 6.36 -3.51
CA ASP A 44 -10.59 6.89 -3.50
C ASP A 44 -9.53 5.77 -3.60
N ILE A 45 -9.73 4.65 -2.89
CA ILE A 45 -8.83 3.48 -3.01
C ILE A 45 -8.99 2.83 -4.39
N ASN A 46 -10.21 2.74 -4.91
CA ASN A 46 -10.48 2.13 -6.22
C ASN A 46 -9.84 2.92 -7.37
N ASP A 47 -9.93 4.26 -7.35
CA ASP A 47 -9.33 5.13 -8.38
C ASP A 47 -7.81 4.93 -8.46
N ILE A 48 -7.14 4.81 -7.31
CA ILE A 48 -5.70 4.53 -7.25
C ILE A 48 -5.42 3.12 -7.75
N ALA A 49 -6.24 2.15 -7.37
CA ALA A 49 -6.08 0.79 -7.83
C ALA A 49 -6.23 0.68 -9.36
N GLU A 50 -7.19 1.40 -9.96
CA GLU A 50 -7.37 1.49 -11.40
C GLU A 50 -6.17 2.16 -12.09
N GLU A 51 -5.66 3.27 -11.55
CA GLU A 51 -4.47 3.96 -12.09
C GLU A 51 -3.23 3.04 -12.13
N LYS A 52 -3.13 2.10 -11.17
CA LYS A 52 -2.01 1.16 -11.06
C LYS A 52 -2.27 -0.20 -11.72
N GLY A 53 -3.41 -0.40 -12.36
CA GLY A 53 -3.73 -1.64 -13.08
C GLY A 53 -4.15 -2.82 -12.18
N PHE A 54 -4.73 -2.56 -11.01
CA PHE A 54 -5.36 -3.58 -10.17
C PHE A 54 -6.77 -3.92 -10.66
N GLU A 55 -6.85 -4.68 -11.75
CA GLU A 55 -8.13 -5.15 -12.32
C GLU A 55 -8.95 -6.02 -11.34
N ASP A 56 -8.29 -6.65 -10.36
CA ASP A 56 -8.88 -7.51 -9.33
C ASP A 56 -9.20 -6.79 -8.01
N PHE A 57 -9.03 -5.46 -7.95
CA PHE A 57 -9.15 -4.68 -6.72
C PHE A 57 -10.45 -4.96 -5.94
N GLN A 58 -11.61 -4.78 -6.57
CA GLN A 58 -12.91 -4.95 -5.90
C GLN A 58 -13.10 -6.36 -5.32
N THR A 59 -12.58 -7.38 -6.00
CA THR A 59 -12.64 -8.76 -5.51
C THR A 59 -11.76 -8.92 -4.27
N LEU A 60 -10.52 -8.41 -4.32
CA LEU A 60 -9.57 -8.48 -3.22
C LEU A 60 -9.99 -7.60 -2.04
N PHE A 61 -10.59 -6.44 -2.28
CA PHE A 61 -11.08 -5.52 -1.26
C PHE A 61 -12.08 -6.19 -0.31
N ASN A 62 -13.01 -6.96 -0.89
CA ASN A 62 -13.98 -7.77 -0.14
C ASN A 62 -13.35 -9.01 0.49
N GLU A 63 -12.30 -9.58 -0.12
CA GLU A 63 -11.58 -10.73 0.41
C GLU A 63 -10.74 -10.35 1.64
N VAL A 64 -10.14 -9.16 1.65
CA VAL A 64 -9.33 -8.63 2.76
C VAL A 64 -10.08 -8.66 4.08
N ASP A 65 -11.36 -8.26 4.13
CA ASP A 65 -12.14 -8.26 5.39
C ASP A 65 -12.36 -9.67 5.95
N ARG A 66 -12.26 -10.70 5.10
CA ARG A 66 -12.37 -12.10 5.54
C ARG A 66 -11.05 -12.60 6.12
N ILE A 67 -9.94 -12.11 5.59
CA ILE A 67 -8.57 -12.52 5.91
C ILE A 67 -8.03 -11.75 7.12
N ILE A 68 -8.23 -10.43 7.15
CA ILE A 68 -7.66 -9.51 8.12
C ILE A 68 -8.77 -9.02 9.03
N ARG A 69 -8.81 -9.56 10.25
CA ARG A 69 -9.85 -9.25 11.24
C ARG A 69 -9.35 -8.41 12.39
N SER A 70 -8.04 -8.15 12.41
CA SER A 70 -7.36 -7.41 13.46
C SER A 70 -6.10 -6.74 12.93
N LEU A 71 -5.61 -5.74 13.66
CA LEU A 71 -4.32 -5.12 13.40
C LEU A 71 -3.17 -6.14 13.48
N GLU A 72 -3.28 -7.16 14.32
CA GLU A 72 -2.27 -8.22 14.43
C GLU A 72 -2.22 -9.08 13.16
N ASP A 73 -3.37 -9.40 12.56
CA ASP A 73 -3.43 -10.09 11.26
C ASP A 73 -2.74 -9.27 10.16
N LEU A 74 -2.98 -7.95 10.14
CA LEU A 74 -2.33 -7.04 9.20
C LEU A 74 -0.81 -7.01 9.41
N LYS A 75 -0.36 -6.84 10.65
CA LYS A 75 1.06 -6.85 11.02
C LYS A 75 1.75 -8.18 10.62
N ASN A 76 1.05 -9.30 10.77
CA ASN A 76 1.53 -10.62 10.34
C ASN A 76 1.65 -10.73 8.82
N MET A 77 0.71 -10.17 8.06
CA MET A 77 0.78 -10.16 6.60
C MET A 77 1.91 -9.26 6.08
N ILE A 78 2.10 -8.08 6.68
CA ILE A 78 3.23 -7.18 6.40
C ILE A 78 4.57 -7.89 6.58
N HIS A 79 4.71 -8.72 7.62
CA HIS A 79 5.92 -9.50 7.87
C HIS A 79 6.22 -10.56 6.79
N LYS A 80 5.19 -11.10 6.14
CA LYS A 80 5.32 -12.18 5.14
C LYS A 80 5.70 -11.68 3.76
N VAL A 81 5.63 -10.37 3.50
CA VAL A 81 6.12 -9.81 2.24
C VAL A 81 7.63 -9.92 2.26
N ASP A 82 8.21 -10.83 1.46
CA ASP A 82 9.67 -11.07 1.43
C ASP A 82 10.39 -10.26 0.34
N ASN A 83 9.70 -9.94 -0.75
CA ASN A 83 10.29 -9.22 -1.87
C ASN A 83 10.55 -7.75 -1.51
N VAL A 84 11.81 -7.33 -1.61
CA VAL A 84 12.25 -5.96 -1.25
C VAL A 84 11.61 -4.89 -2.14
N GLU A 85 11.46 -5.17 -3.43
CA GLU A 85 10.83 -4.24 -4.37
C GLU A 85 9.33 -4.10 -4.06
N SER A 86 8.64 -5.21 -3.81
CA SER A 86 7.23 -5.19 -3.38
C SER A 86 7.03 -4.39 -2.09
N ARG A 87 7.91 -4.56 -1.09
CA ARG A 87 7.87 -3.75 0.15
C ARG A 87 7.96 -2.26 -0.15
N SER A 88 8.88 -1.86 -1.01
CA SER A 88 9.05 -0.46 -1.41
C SER A 88 7.82 0.07 -2.13
N THR A 89 7.27 -0.69 -3.07
CA THR A 89 6.07 -0.33 -3.82
C THR A 89 4.86 -0.18 -2.90
N ILE A 90 4.60 -1.17 -2.04
CA ILE A 90 3.49 -1.13 -1.08
C ILE A 90 3.64 0.08 -0.14
N PHE A 91 4.85 0.30 0.37
CA PHE A 91 5.08 1.38 1.33
C PHE A 91 4.94 2.76 0.70
N LYS A 92 5.44 2.95 -0.52
CA LYS A 92 5.26 4.18 -1.28
C LYS A 92 3.79 4.50 -1.47
N HIS A 93 2.99 3.52 -1.91
CA HIS A 93 1.55 3.73 -2.09
C HIS A 93 0.82 4.01 -0.78
N ALA A 94 1.19 3.36 0.32
CA ALA A 94 0.61 3.65 1.64
C ALA A 94 0.87 5.10 2.08
N VAL A 95 2.08 5.63 1.82
CA VAL A 95 2.43 7.02 2.12
C VAL A 95 1.71 7.99 1.18
N GLU A 96 1.67 7.71 -0.12
CA GLU A 96 0.91 8.51 -1.10
C GLU A 96 -0.58 8.61 -0.69
N PHE A 97 -1.15 7.50 -0.22
CA PHE A 97 -2.54 7.44 0.20
C PHE A 97 -2.82 8.23 1.48
N SER A 98 -1.99 8.06 2.52
CA SER A 98 -2.12 8.84 3.76
C SER A 98 -1.96 10.36 3.51
N ARG A 99 -1.22 10.77 2.48
CA ARG A 99 -1.08 12.19 2.08
C ARG A 99 -2.27 12.73 1.29
N ALA A 100 -3.13 11.87 0.76
CA ALA A 100 -4.33 12.32 0.04
C ALA A 100 -5.35 12.94 1.02
N ASP A 101 -5.35 12.49 2.28
CA ASP A 101 -6.08 13.14 3.35
C ASP A 101 -5.30 14.36 3.87
N ALA A 102 -6.02 15.44 4.21
CA ALA A 102 -5.43 16.68 4.69
C ALA A 102 -4.94 16.57 6.15
N ASP A 103 -5.50 15.64 6.91
CA ASP A 103 -5.19 15.43 8.33
C ASP A 103 -4.71 13.99 8.59
N ILE A 104 -3.40 13.79 8.61
CA ILE A 104 -2.81 12.49 8.99
C ILE A 104 -3.13 12.20 10.46
N ASN A 105 -3.91 11.16 10.71
CA ASN A 105 -4.30 10.77 12.06
C ASN A 105 -3.24 9.86 12.74
N PRO A 106 -3.24 9.73 14.09
CA PRO A 106 -2.27 8.90 14.80
C PRO A 106 -2.27 7.40 14.43
N HIS A 107 -3.40 6.85 13.99
CA HIS A 107 -3.51 5.45 13.57
C HIS A 107 -2.79 5.21 12.23
N GLU A 108 -2.93 6.14 11.28
CA GLU A 108 -2.16 6.11 10.04
C GLU A 108 -0.65 6.13 10.30
N VAL A 109 -0.22 7.01 11.20
CA VAL A 109 1.18 7.08 11.60
C VAL A 109 1.66 5.77 12.21
N GLU A 110 0.84 5.09 13.03
CA GLU A 110 1.21 3.82 13.65
C GLU A 110 1.54 2.76 12.59
N ILE A 111 0.67 2.56 11.59
CA ILE A 111 0.89 1.50 10.59
C ILE A 111 2.07 1.83 9.67
N LEU A 112 2.23 3.09 9.28
CA LEU A 112 3.35 3.53 8.43
C LEU A 112 4.69 3.42 9.16
N GLN A 113 4.76 3.78 10.44
CA GLN A 113 5.94 3.57 11.28
C GLN A 113 6.25 2.08 11.46
N TYR A 114 5.22 1.25 11.61
CA TYR A 114 5.40 -0.19 11.70
C TYR A 114 6.02 -0.77 10.43
N MET A 115 5.48 -0.43 9.25
CA MET A 115 6.03 -0.85 7.95
C MET A 115 7.47 -0.37 7.76
N SER A 116 7.74 0.91 8.08
CA SER A 116 9.08 1.49 8.07
C SER A 116 10.07 0.67 8.91
N THR A 117 9.66 0.27 10.12
CA THR A 117 10.49 -0.51 11.04
C THR A 117 10.73 -1.93 10.54
N VAL A 118 9.68 -2.64 10.12
CA VAL A 118 9.76 -4.04 9.69
C VAL A 118 10.55 -4.19 8.39
N TRP A 119 10.35 -3.28 7.45
CA TRP A 119 11.01 -3.31 6.14
C TRP A 119 12.31 -2.52 6.09
N LYS A 120 12.65 -1.78 7.15
CA LYS A 120 13.84 -0.91 7.24
C LYS A 120 13.87 0.16 6.15
N ILE A 121 12.71 0.71 5.80
CA ILE A 121 12.56 1.78 4.82
C ILE A 121 12.33 3.09 5.56
N SER A 122 13.12 4.12 5.26
CA SER A 122 13.01 5.43 5.90
C SER A 122 11.75 6.17 5.43
N LEU A 123 10.88 6.56 6.37
CA LEU A 123 9.75 7.46 6.10
C LEU A 123 10.21 8.79 5.50
N THR A 124 11.28 9.37 6.06
CA THR A 124 11.82 10.67 5.63
C THR A 124 12.28 10.63 4.17
N SER A 125 12.87 9.51 3.74
CA SER A 125 13.36 9.37 2.37
C SER A 125 12.22 9.37 1.34
N LEU A 126 11.04 8.88 1.70
CA LEU A 126 9.86 8.91 0.82
C LEU A 126 9.12 10.25 0.85
N LEU A 127 9.27 11.02 1.93
CA LEU A 127 8.69 12.36 2.06
C LEU A 127 9.50 13.43 1.31
N GLU A 128 10.80 13.21 1.10
CA GLU A 128 11.69 14.14 0.39
C GLU A 128 11.64 13.98 -1.15
N GLU A 129 11.08 12.90 -1.68
CA GLU A 129 11.02 12.60 -3.12
C GLU A 129 9.74 13.09 -3.84
N GLY A 130 8.80 13.73 -3.13
CA GLY A 130 7.54 14.23 -3.71
C GLY A 130 7.36 15.73 -3.52
#